data_AF-I6ZIZ4-F1
#
_entry.id   AF-I6ZIZ4-F1
#
_cell.length_a   1.000
_cell.length_b   1.000
_cell.length_c   1.000
_cell.angle_alpha   90.00
_cell.angle_beta   90.00
_cell.angle_gamma   90.00
#
_symmetry.space_group_name_H-M   'P 1'
#
loop_
_entity.id
_entity.type
_entity.pdbx_description
1 polymer ?
#
loop_
_entity_poly.entity_id
_entity_poly.type
_entity_poly.pdbx_seq_one_letter_code
_entity_poly.pdbx_strand_id
1 'polypeptide(L)'
;MGLETRTSEEENLKLMEELEILKLVVYKSKNGHRGSKLFRKLVHLKRLSQSFLLNKVKSKKDEIRRVSEELYILATSNIPEGHLISYTLIILGLCSRIHYLVGDIECIEDTNDIDEMFAEIE
;
A
#
# COMPACT_ATOMS: atom_id res chain seq x y z
N MET A 1 -3.25 -24.39 13.76
CA MET A 1 -3.24 -24.66 12.31
C MET A 1 -4.52 -24.25 11.57
N GLY A 2 -5.75 -24.50 12.06
CA GLY A 2 -6.98 -24.09 11.34
C GLY A 2 -7.53 -22.68 11.64
N LEU A 3 -6.99 -21.98 12.64
CA LEU A 3 -7.40 -20.62 13.02
C LEU A 3 -6.58 -19.54 12.29
N GLU A 4 -5.27 -19.76 12.11
CA GLU A 4 -4.33 -18.79 11.49
C GLU A 4 -4.54 -18.64 9.97
N THR A 5 -4.92 -19.72 9.29
CA THR A 5 -5.26 -19.69 7.86
C THR A 5 -6.55 -18.90 7.58
N ARG A 6 -7.53 -18.97 8.50
CA ARG A 6 -8.79 -18.22 8.39
C ARG A 6 -8.59 -16.71 8.54
N THR A 7 -7.72 -16.28 9.45
CA THR A 7 -7.40 -14.85 9.64
C THR A 7 -6.70 -14.26 8.43
N SER A 8 -5.74 -14.98 7.84
CA SER A 8 -5.05 -14.53 6.62
C SER A 8 -5.99 -14.39 5.42
N GLU A 9 -6.94 -15.33 5.22
CA GLU A 9 -7.95 -15.21 4.16
C GLU A 9 -8.89 -14.01 4.36
N GLU A 10 -9.33 -13.79 5.59
CA GLU A 10 -10.19 -12.65 5.94
C GLU A 10 -9.49 -11.30 5.72
N GLU A 11 -8.21 -11.20 6.07
CA GLU A 11 -7.39 -10.00 5.84
C GLU A 11 -7.14 -9.73 4.36
N ASN A 12 -6.95 -10.78 3.55
CA ASN A 12 -6.85 -10.64 2.10
C ASN A 12 -8.14 -10.08 1.51
N LEU A 13 -9.31 -10.54 1.96
CA LEU A 13 -10.61 -10.00 1.53
C LEU A 13 -10.75 -8.52 1.91
N LYS A 14 -10.45 -8.17 3.16
CA LYS A 14 -10.47 -6.77 3.63
C LYS A 14 -9.50 -5.89 2.84
N LEU A 15 -8.30 -6.39 2.52
CA LEU A 15 -7.34 -5.67 1.71
C LEU A 15 -7.89 -5.44 0.30
N MET A 16 -8.50 -6.45 -0.32
CA MET A 16 -9.12 -6.28 -1.64
C MET A 16 -10.21 -5.20 -1.65
N GLU A 17 -11.06 -5.16 -0.62
CA GLU A 17 -12.07 -4.11 -0.46
C GLU A 17 -11.44 -2.71 -0.37
N GLU A 18 -10.42 -2.54 0.47
CA GLU A 18 -9.69 -1.26 0.57
C GLU A 18 -9.02 -0.86 -0.74
N LEU A 19 -8.51 -1.82 -1.50
CA LEU A 19 -7.89 -1.55 -2.79
C LEU A 19 -8.90 -1.17 -3.88
N GLU A 20 -10.15 -1.64 -3.80
CA GLU A 20 -11.23 -1.13 -4.65
C GLU A 20 -11.58 0.32 -4.30
N ILE A 21 -11.66 0.67 -3.01
CA ILE A 21 -11.86 2.05 -2.58
C ILE A 21 -10.70 2.93 -3.08
N LEU A 22 -9.45 2.48 -2.92
CA LEU A 22 -8.27 3.17 -3.44
C LEU A 22 -8.36 3.40 -4.95
N LYS A 23 -8.79 2.41 -5.74
CA LYS A 23 -8.97 2.57 -7.19
C LYS A 23 -9.99 3.66 -7.50
N LEU A 24 -11.12 3.70 -6.79
CA LEU A 24 -12.15 4.72 -6.96
C LEU A 24 -11.63 6.12 -6.60
N VAL A 25 -10.92 6.25 -5.48
CA VAL A 25 -10.32 7.53 -5.06
C VAL A 25 -9.31 8.01 -6.10
N VAL A 26 -8.41 7.15 -6.56
CA VAL A 26 -7.44 7.49 -7.62
C VAL A 26 -8.16 7.94 -8.90
N TYR A 27 -9.23 7.27 -9.28
CA TYR A 27 -10.01 7.64 -10.47
C TYR A 27 -10.66 9.03 -10.32
N LYS A 28 -11.36 9.27 -9.22
CA LYS A 28 -12.08 10.53 -8.97
C LYS A 28 -11.13 11.71 -8.78
N SER A 29 -9.99 11.50 -8.13
CA SER A 29 -9.00 12.55 -7.84
C SER A 29 -8.07 12.86 -9.02
N LYS A 30 -8.13 12.09 -10.12
CA LYS A 30 -7.20 12.19 -11.24
C LYS A 30 -7.10 13.59 -11.84
N ASN A 31 -8.22 14.25 -12.10
CA ASN A 31 -8.20 15.54 -12.79
C ASN A 31 -7.88 16.71 -11.84
N GLY A 32 -8.33 16.64 -10.58
CA GLY A 32 -8.09 17.69 -9.58
C GLY A 32 -6.68 17.68 -9.00
N HIS A 33 -5.98 16.54 -9.02
CA HIS A 33 -4.72 16.38 -8.29
C HIS A 33 -3.58 15.77 -9.12
N ARG A 34 -3.72 15.62 -10.44
CA ARG A 34 -2.74 14.90 -11.31
C ARG A 34 -1.27 15.29 -11.06
N GLY A 35 -1.00 16.57 -10.85
CA GLY A 35 0.35 17.10 -10.65
C GLY A 35 0.86 17.01 -9.21
N SER A 36 -0.01 16.75 -8.23
CA SER A 36 0.38 16.77 -6.83
C SER A 36 1.28 15.59 -6.48
N LYS A 37 2.20 15.80 -5.54
CA LYS A 37 3.08 14.73 -5.01
C LYS A 37 2.23 13.65 -4.32
N LEU A 38 1.20 14.07 -3.60
CA LEU A 38 0.25 13.20 -2.90
C LEU A 38 -0.43 12.23 -3.86
N PHE A 39 -1.00 12.75 -4.96
CA PHE A 39 -1.68 11.93 -5.94
C PHE A 39 -0.74 10.95 -6.65
N ARG A 40 0.47 11.41 -7.02
CA ARG A 40 1.48 10.54 -7.63
C ARG A 40 1.87 9.38 -6.71
N LYS A 41 2.04 9.66 -5.41
CA LYS A 41 2.35 8.64 -4.40
C LYS A 41 1.16 7.69 -4.18
N LEU A 42 -0.07 8.19 -4.21
CA LEU A 42 -1.30 7.38 -4.13
C LEU A 42 -1.44 6.41 -5.32
N VAL A 43 -1.13 6.88 -6.53
CA VAL A 43 -1.09 6.03 -7.74
C VAL A 43 -0.01 4.95 -7.62
N HIS A 44 1.14 5.29 -7.04
CA HIS A 44 2.22 4.34 -6.81
C HIS A 44 1.81 3.25 -5.80
N LEU A 45 1.22 3.63 -4.66
CA LEU A 45 0.64 2.68 -3.70
C LEU A 45 -0.34 1.72 -4.38
N LYS A 46 -1.29 2.26 -5.17
CA LYS A 46 -2.23 1.43 -5.93
C LYS A 46 -1.52 0.39 -6.79
N ARG A 47 -0.52 0.78 -7.57
CA ARG A 47 0.20 -0.14 -8.49
C ARG A 47 0.94 -1.22 -7.71
N LEU A 48 1.63 -0.85 -6.63
CA LEU A 48 2.34 -1.77 -5.76
C LEU A 48 1.39 -2.79 -5.13
N SER A 49 0.29 -2.32 -4.53
CA SER A 49 -0.69 -3.20 -3.89
C SER A 49 -1.34 -4.17 -4.88
N GLN A 50 -1.61 -3.74 -6.12
CA GLN A 50 -2.08 -4.64 -7.17
C GLN A 50 -1.03 -5.70 -7.54
N SER A 51 0.25 -5.31 -7.60
CA SER A 51 1.34 -6.24 -7.88
C SER A 51 1.58 -7.24 -6.74
N PHE A 52 1.35 -6.81 -5.50
CA PHE A 52 1.47 -7.66 -4.31
C PHE A 52 0.36 -8.71 -4.23
N LEU A 53 -0.88 -8.38 -4.62
CA LEU A 53 -1.95 -9.36 -4.68
C LEU A 53 -1.69 -10.51 -5.67
N LEU A 54 -0.88 -10.26 -6.71
CA LEU A 54 -0.46 -11.31 -7.65
C LEU A 54 0.63 -12.19 -7.04
N ASN A 55 1.65 -11.55 -6.46
CA ASN A 55 2.80 -12.23 -5.85
C ASN A 55 3.05 -11.61 -4.47
N LYS A 56 2.66 -12.35 -3.41
CA LYS A 56 2.76 -11.95 -1.99
C LYS A 56 4.20 -12.06 -1.49
N VAL A 57 5.05 -11.21 -2.04
CA VAL A 57 6.49 -11.19 -1.78
C VAL A 57 6.79 -10.24 -0.62
N LYS A 58 7.72 -10.61 0.25
CA LYS A 58 8.09 -9.83 1.45
C LYS A 58 8.62 -8.44 1.10
N SER A 59 9.52 -8.31 0.13
CA SER A 59 10.02 -7.02 -0.37
C SER A 59 8.89 -6.05 -0.77
N LYS A 60 7.85 -6.55 -1.46
CA LYS A 60 6.68 -5.75 -1.84
C LYS A 60 5.81 -5.36 -0.65
N LYS A 61 5.62 -6.27 0.32
CA LYS A 61 4.91 -5.97 1.57
C LYS A 61 5.59 -4.80 2.30
N ASP A 62 6.91 -4.87 2.46
CA ASP A 62 7.68 -3.83 3.14
C ASP A 62 7.65 -2.51 2.37
N GLU A 63 7.71 -2.56 1.04
CA GLU A 63 7.57 -1.37 0.18
C GLU A 63 6.18 -0.73 0.31
N ILE A 64 5.10 -1.51 0.32
CA ILE A 64 3.72 -1.00 0.51
C ILE A 64 3.60 -0.31 1.86
N ARG A 65 4.16 -0.91 2.93
CA ARG A 65 4.12 -0.34 4.28
C ARG A 65 4.83 0.99 4.34
N ARG A 66 6.04 1.07 3.78
CA ARG A 66 6.84 2.31 3.66
C ARG A 66 6.10 3.38 2.87
N VAL A 67 5.57 3.05 1.69
CA VAL A 67 4.84 4.02 0.85
C VAL A 67 3.57 4.53 1.55
N SER A 68 2.91 3.66 2.33
CA SER A 68 1.74 4.04 3.12
C SER A 68 2.09 5.03 4.23
N GLU A 69 3.21 4.84 4.92
CA GLU A 69 3.72 5.79 5.93
C GLU A 69 4.09 7.14 5.30
N GLU A 70 4.80 7.11 4.17
CA GLU A 70 5.15 8.34 3.44
C GLU A 70 3.90 9.11 2.98
N LEU A 71 2.86 8.39 2.54
CA LEU A 71 1.55 8.97 2.20
C LEU A 71 0.87 9.56 3.43
N TYR A 72 0.96 8.91 4.58
CA TYR A 72 0.40 9.42 5.84
C TYR A 72 1.04 10.76 6.23
N ILE A 73 2.38 10.81 6.21
CA ILE A 73 3.14 12.04 6.50
C ILE A 73 2.80 13.14 5.49
N LEU A 74 2.75 12.81 4.20
CA LEU A 74 2.44 13.78 3.15
C LEU A 74 0.98 14.28 3.18
N ALA A 75 0.04 13.43 3.60
CA ALA A 75 -1.34 13.84 3.77
C ALA A 75 -1.47 14.76 5.00
N THR A 76 -0.88 14.40 6.14
CA THR A 76 -0.92 15.22 7.36
C THR A 76 -0.29 16.60 7.16
N SER A 77 0.76 16.72 6.35
CA SER A 77 1.37 18.03 6.02
C SER A 77 0.43 18.99 5.29
N ASN A 78 -0.65 18.49 4.66
CA ASN A 78 -1.63 19.32 3.96
C ASN A 78 -2.78 19.79 4.88
N ILE A 79 -2.89 19.25 6.10
CA ILE A 79 -3.96 19.64 7.04
C ILE A 79 -3.91 21.15 7.38
N PRO A 80 -2.73 21.75 7.68
CA PRO A 80 -2.66 23.17 8.02
C PRO A 80 -3.11 24.10 6.89
N GLU A 81 -3.01 23.67 5.62
CA GLU A 81 -3.48 24.46 4.47
C GLU A 81 -5.01 24.59 4.43
N GLY A 82 -5.74 23.71 5.12
CA GLY A 82 -7.19 23.76 5.28
C GLY A 82 -8.01 23.44 4.01
N HIS A 83 -7.38 23.49 2.83
CA HIS A 83 -7.99 23.09 1.57
C HIS A 83 -8.04 21.56 1.47
N LEU A 84 -9.16 21.04 0.94
CA LEU A 84 -9.32 19.62 0.62
C LEU A 84 -9.19 18.67 1.83
N ILE A 85 -9.48 19.13 3.04
CA ILE A 85 -9.42 18.34 4.29
C ILE A 85 -10.10 16.97 4.13
N SER A 86 -11.29 16.91 3.54
CA SER A 86 -12.00 15.63 3.34
C SER A 86 -11.19 14.63 2.51
N TYR A 87 -10.53 15.10 1.46
CA TYR A 87 -9.66 14.26 0.63
C TYR A 87 -8.43 13.78 1.40
N THR A 88 -7.82 14.68 2.18
CA THR A 88 -6.69 14.35 3.06
C THR A 88 -7.07 13.28 4.08
N LEU A 89 -8.23 13.40 4.73
CA LEU A 89 -8.73 12.41 5.70
C LEU A 89 -8.98 11.04 5.06
N ILE A 90 -9.54 11.01 3.85
CA ILE A 90 -9.73 9.77 3.09
C ILE A 90 -8.39 9.09 2.82
N ILE A 91 -7.37 9.86 2.39
CA ILE A 91 -6.05 9.29 2.13
C ILE A 91 -5.41 8.75 3.42
N LEU A 92 -5.51 9.49 4.52
CA LEU A 92 -5.00 9.05 5.82
C LEU A 92 -5.62 7.73 6.25
N GLY A 93 -6.95 7.61 6.12
CA GLY A 93 -7.67 6.37 6.40
C GLY A 93 -7.20 5.22 5.53
N LEU A 94 -7.12 5.44 4.21
CA LEU A 94 -6.70 4.42 3.25
C LEU A 94 -5.27 3.93 3.49
N CYS A 95 -4.30 4.84 3.61
CA CYS A 95 -2.91 4.41 3.78
C CYS A 95 -2.68 3.70 5.12
N SER A 96 -3.34 4.16 6.20
CA SER A 96 -3.24 3.49 7.51
C SER A 96 -3.84 2.08 7.47
N ARG A 97 -5.01 1.92 6.86
CA ARG A 97 -5.69 0.62 6.75
C ARG A 97 -4.93 -0.35 5.86
N ILE A 98 -4.41 0.12 4.72
CA ILE A 98 -3.58 -0.70 3.83
C ILE A 98 -2.28 -1.12 4.53
N HIS A 99 -1.60 -0.19 5.22
CA HIS A 99 -0.39 -0.51 6.00
C HIS A 99 -0.66 -1.63 7.01
N TYR A 100 -1.76 -1.51 7.76
CA TYR A 100 -2.17 -2.50 8.76
C TYR A 100 -2.47 -3.85 8.11
N LEU A 101 -3.39 -3.90 7.15
CA LEU A 101 -3.85 -5.14 6.52
C LEU A 101 -2.72 -5.90 5.80
N VAL A 102 -1.82 -5.18 5.13
CA VAL A 102 -0.68 -5.84 4.47
C VAL A 102 0.35 -6.37 5.48
N GLY A 103 0.38 -5.79 6.69
CA GLY A 103 1.26 -6.17 7.79
C GLY A 103 1.00 -7.59 8.30
N ASP A 104 -0.25 -8.04 8.26
CA ASP A 104 -0.68 -9.32 8.80
C ASP A 104 -0.68 -10.46 7.75
N ILE A 105 -0.57 -10.12 6.46
CA ILE A 105 -0.51 -11.11 5.36
C ILE A 105 0.83 -11.85 5.34
N GLU A 106 0.76 -13.18 5.33
CA GLU A 106 1.90 -14.09 5.12
C GLU A 106 2.50 -13.91 3.72
N CYS A 107 3.83 -13.90 3.65
CA CYS A 107 4.57 -13.65 2.42
C CYS A 107 5.58 -14.76 2.15
N ILE A 108 5.85 -14.97 0.86
CA ILE A 108 6.95 -15.79 0.38
C ILE A 108 8.24 -14.97 0.55
N GLU A 109 9.30 -15.59 1.08
CA GLU A 109 10.61 -14.94 1.17
C GLU A 109 11.18 -14.71 -0.24
N ASP A 110 11.86 -13.58 -0.43
CA ASP A 110 12.58 -13.29 -1.66
C ASP A 110 13.71 -14.32 -1.82
N THR A 111 13.52 -15.33 -2.68
CA THR A 111 14.54 -16.35 -2.98
C THR A 111 15.77 -15.77 -3.68
N ASN A 112 15.66 -14.56 -4.23
CA ASN A 112 16.69 -13.99 -5.10
C ASN A 112 17.80 -13.25 -4.36
N ASP A 113 17.58 -12.76 -3.13
CA ASP A 113 18.57 -11.91 -2.45
C ASP A 113 19.81 -12.70 -2.01
N ILE A 114 19.64 -13.98 -1.67
CA ILE A 114 20.76 -14.84 -1.25
C ILE A 114 21.53 -15.35 -2.47
N ASP A 115 20.81 -15.86 -3.48
CA ASP A 115 21.45 -16.43 -4.66
C ASP A 115 22.17 -15.36 -5.52
N GLU A 116 21.70 -14.11 -5.59
CA GLU A 116 22.45 -13.00 -6.22
C GLU A 116 23.68 -12.58 -5.41
N MET A 117 23.61 -12.52 -4.08
CA MET A 117 24.76 -12.17 -3.23
C MET A 117 25.91 -13.18 -3.32
N PHE A 118 25.63 -14.45 -3.61
CA PHE A 118 26.66 -15.48 -3.78
C PHE A 118 27.10 -15.66 -5.24
N ALA A 119 26.30 -15.27 -6.23
CA ALA A 119 26.67 -15.30 -7.64
C ALA A 119 27.73 -14.26 -8.03
N GLU A 120 27.89 -13.18 -7.26
CA GLU A 120 28.95 -12.17 -7.47
C GLU A 120 30.31 -12.54 -6.85
N ILE A 121 30.42 -13.68 -6.16
CA ILE A 121 31.64 -14.14 -5.47
C ILE A 121 32.40 -15.24 -6.26
N GLU A 122 31.83 -15.75 -7.36
CA GLU A 122 32.50 -16.66 -8.32
C GLU A 122 33.12 -15.91 -9.51
#